data_AF-A0A968VU93-F1
#
_entry.id   AF-A0A968VU93-F1
#
_cell.length_a   1.000
_cell.length_b   1.000
_cell.length_c   1.000
_cell.angle_alpha   90.00
_cell.angle_beta   90.00
_cell.angle_gamma   90.00
#
_symmetry.space_group_name_H-M   'P 1'
#
loop_
_entity.id
_entity.type
_entity.pdbx_description
1 polymer ?
#
loop_
_entity_poly.entity_id
_entity_poly.type
_entity_poly.pdbx_seq_one_letter_code
_entity_poly.pdbx_strand_id
1 'polypeptide(L)'
;MDKNIFEGKWHEFKGEIRKAWGNITGDELESTKGDVESISGLIQQKYGHSKDEVSKKLTEMKNRFAESTKSSLREGHPTDKLN
;
A
#
# COMPACT_ATOMS: atom_id res chain seq x y z
N MET A 1 -13.64 7.05 -14.95
CA MET A 1 -12.41 6.80 -15.73
C MET A 1 -11.24 7.33 -14.91
N ASP A 2 -10.31 6.50 -14.41
CA ASP A 2 -9.00 6.94 -13.88
C ASP A 2 -7.98 5.77 -13.86
N LYS A 3 -7.92 4.95 -14.92
CA LYS A 3 -7.02 3.78 -14.96
C LYS A 3 -5.53 4.14 -15.12
N ASN A 4 -5.23 5.38 -15.54
CA ASN A 4 -3.87 5.84 -15.82
C ASN A 4 -3.13 6.40 -14.58
N ILE A 5 -3.84 6.89 -13.56
CA ILE A 5 -3.19 7.41 -12.33
C ILE A 5 -2.67 6.25 -11.47
N PHE A 6 -3.29 5.08 -11.58
CA PHE A 6 -2.92 3.92 -10.79
C PHE A 6 -1.54 3.40 -11.16
N GLU A 7 -1.15 3.39 -12.44
CA GLU A 7 0.12 2.80 -12.90
C GLU A 7 1.35 3.58 -12.42
N GLY A 8 1.30 4.92 -12.46
CA GLY A 8 2.38 5.77 -11.95
C GLY A 8 2.54 5.66 -10.43
N LYS A 9 1.44 5.78 -9.67
CA LYS A 9 1.46 5.64 -8.21
C LYS A 9 1.78 4.21 -7.76
N TRP A 10 1.41 3.21 -8.56
CA TRP A 10 1.71 1.81 -8.31
C TRP A 10 3.21 1.54 -8.32
N HIS A 11 3.97 2.18 -9.21
CA HIS A 11 5.43 2.04 -9.24
C HIS A 11 6.11 2.53 -7.95
N GLU A 12 5.64 3.65 -7.38
CA GLU A 12 6.16 4.14 -6.10
C GLU A 12 5.71 3.25 -4.94
N PHE A 13 4.44 2.85 -4.94
CA PHE A 13 3.85 2.01 -3.90
C PHE A 13 4.50 0.62 -3.85
N LYS A 14 4.78 -0.03 -5.01
CA LYS A 14 5.54 -1.29 -5.05
C LYS A 14 6.96 -1.13 -4.50
N GLY A 15 7.56 0.04 -4.67
CA GLY A 15 8.87 0.37 -4.11
C GLY A 15 8.86 0.39 -2.58
N GLU A 16 7.84 0.98 -1.97
CA GLU A 16 7.64 0.95 -0.50
C GLU A 16 7.33 -0.45 0.01
N ILE A 17 6.49 -1.21 -0.68
CA ILE A 17 6.20 -2.60 -0.33
C ILE A 17 7.50 -3.41 -0.36
N ARG A 18 8.32 -3.28 -1.40
CA ARG A 18 9.61 -3.97 -1.47
C ARG A 18 10.58 -3.55 -0.35
N LYS A 19 10.55 -2.29 0.09
CA LYS A 19 11.35 -1.82 1.23
C LYS A 19 10.86 -2.41 2.56
N ALA A 20 9.54 -2.47 2.76
CA ALA A 20 8.93 -3.03 3.97
C ALA A 20 9.06 -4.56 4.03
N TRP A 21 8.91 -5.21 2.88
CA TRP A 21 8.96 -6.66 2.71
C TRP A 21 10.05 -7.03 1.69
N GLY A 22 11.32 -6.97 2.11
CA GLY A 22 12.48 -7.23 1.26
C GLY A 22 12.60 -8.64 0.63
N ASN A 23 11.73 -9.58 1.01
CA ASN A 23 11.64 -10.92 0.42
C ASN A 23 10.71 -10.94 -0.81
N ILE A 24 9.93 -9.88 -1.05
CA ILE A 24 9.04 -9.78 -2.21
C ILE A 24 9.71 -9.02 -3.33
N THR A 25 9.71 -9.63 -4.51
CA THR A 25 10.30 -9.04 -5.70
C THR A 25 9.33 -8.04 -6.33
N GLY A 26 9.87 -6.98 -6.95
CA GLY A 26 9.05 -6.02 -7.71
C GLY A 26 8.18 -6.68 -8.77
N ASP A 27 8.67 -7.77 -9.38
CA ASP A 27 7.97 -8.59 -10.38
C ASP A 27 6.72 -9.28 -9.82
N GLU A 28 6.83 -9.87 -8.62
CA GLU A 28 5.70 -10.53 -7.94
C GLU A 28 4.59 -9.52 -7.62
N LEU A 29 4.98 -8.31 -7.21
CA LEU A 29 4.06 -7.21 -7.01
C LEU A 29 3.46 -6.76 -8.35
N GLU A 30 4.25 -6.60 -9.40
CA GLU A 30 3.74 -6.20 -10.71
C GLU A 30 2.66 -7.13 -11.25
N SER A 31 2.80 -8.44 -10.98
CA SER A 31 1.79 -9.42 -11.33
C SER A 31 0.44 -9.21 -10.60
N THR A 32 0.43 -8.55 -9.43
CA THR A 32 -0.81 -8.22 -8.72
C THR A 32 -1.48 -6.95 -9.24
N LYS A 33 -0.81 -6.18 -10.11
CA LYS A 33 -1.32 -4.91 -10.67
C LYS A 33 -1.79 -3.90 -9.61
N GLY A 34 -1.25 -3.99 -8.40
CA GLY A 34 -1.64 -3.14 -7.29
C GLY A 34 -2.95 -3.47 -6.60
N ASP A 35 -3.41 -4.69 -6.76
CA ASP A 35 -4.50 -5.22 -5.99
C ASP A 35 -4.05 -5.54 -4.55
N VAL A 36 -4.61 -4.82 -3.58
CA VAL A 36 -4.25 -4.93 -2.15
C VAL A 36 -4.53 -6.33 -1.61
N GLU A 37 -5.60 -6.98 -2.06
CA GLU A 37 -5.93 -8.34 -1.61
C GLU A 37 -4.89 -9.35 -2.13
N SER A 38 -4.53 -9.25 -3.41
CA SER A 38 -3.51 -10.09 -4.04
C SER A 38 -2.14 -9.91 -3.38
N ILE A 39 -1.75 -8.67 -3.08
CA ILE A 39 -0.49 -8.38 -2.36
C ILE A 39 -0.55 -8.95 -0.94
N SER A 40 -1.69 -8.82 -0.25
CA SER A 40 -1.87 -9.36 1.09
C SER A 40 -1.71 -10.88 1.13
N GLY A 41 -2.23 -11.58 0.11
CA GLY A 41 -2.07 -13.02 -0.05
C GLY A 41 -0.61 -13.41 -0.27
N LEU A 42 0.13 -12.69 -1.14
CA LEU A 42 1.56 -12.94 -1.37
C LEU A 42 2.39 -12.77 -0.09
N ILE A 43 2.18 -11.68 0.64
CA ILE A 43 2.88 -11.41 1.90
C ILE A 43 2.53 -12.48 2.94
N GLN A 44 1.26 -12.84 3.07
CA GLN A 44 0.82 -13.90 3.98
C GLN A 44 1.49 -15.24 3.65
N GLN A 45 1.57 -15.62 2.38
CA GLN A 45 2.19 -16.88 1.97
C GLN A 45 3.71 -16.89 2.20
N LYS A 46 4.40 -15.77 1.98
CA LYS A 46 5.87 -15.69 2.12
C LYS A 46 6.35 -15.47 3.55
N TYR A 47 5.61 -14.68 4.33
CA TYR A 47 6.01 -14.28 5.68
C TYR A 47 5.19 -14.93 6.79
N GLY A 48 4.04 -15.53 6.48
CA GLY A 48 3.13 -16.07 7.48
C GLY A 48 2.41 -15.02 8.32
N HIS A 49 2.44 -13.74 7.92
CA HIS A 49 1.74 -12.66 8.64
C HIS A 49 0.22 -12.75 8.51
N SER A 50 -0.47 -12.25 9.52
CA SER A 50 -1.93 -12.13 9.51
C SER A 50 -2.40 -11.15 8.44
N LYS A 51 -3.48 -11.51 7.73
CA LYS A 51 -4.10 -10.66 6.69
C LYS A 51 -4.44 -9.26 7.23
N ASP A 52 -4.81 -9.16 8.51
CA ASP A 52 -5.13 -7.88 9.19
C ASP A 52 -3.91 -6.94 9.27
N GLU A 53 -2.77 -7.42 9.77
CA GLU A 53 -1.55 -6.60 9.88
C GLU A 53 -1.07 -6.11 8.52
N VAL A 54 -1.11 -7.01 7.53
CA VAL A 54 -0.70 -6.69 6.17
C VAL A 54 -1.67 -5.70 5.52
N SER A 55 -2.97 -5.92 5.66
CA SER A 55 -4.02 -5.03 5.14
C SER A 55 -3.92 -3.64 5.75
N LYS A 56 -3.69 -3.55 7.06
CA LYS A 56 -3.50 -2.28 7.77
C LYS A 56 -2.28 -1.54 7.21
N LYS A 57 -1.14 -2.21 7.08
CA LYS A 57 0.10 -1.63 6.54
C LYS A 57 -0.07 -1.14 5.09
N LEU A 58 -0.70 -1.94 4.24
CA LEU A 58 -0.98 -1.59 2.84
C LEU A 58 -1.97 -0.43 2.74
N THR A 59 -2.97 -0.38 3.62
CA THR A 59 -3.95 0.71 3.68
C THR A 59 -3.30 2.01 4.12
N GLU A 60 -2.41 1.98 5.11
CA GLU A 60 -1.65 3.17 5.54
C GLU A 60 -0.76 3.71 4.41
N MET A 61 -0.01 2.83 3.74
CA MET A 61 0.80 3.20 2.59
C MET A 61 -0.09 3.82 1.50
N LYS A 62 -1.21 3.17 1.14
CA LYS A 62 -2.16 3.66 0.13
C LYS A 62 -2.73 5.03 0.50
N ASN A 63 -3.07 5.23 1.78
CA ASN A 63 -3.60 6.50 2.26
C ASN A 63 -2.56 7.61 2.13
N ARG A 64 -1.31 7.37 2.54
CA ARG A 64 -0.20 8.33 2.35
C ARG A 64 -0.05 8.78 0.89
N PHE A 65 -0.18 7.87 -0.07
CA PHE A 65 -0.12 8.19 -1.51
C PHE A 65 -1.40 8.84 -2.07
N ALA A 66 -2.56 8.58 -1.47
CA ALA A 66 -3.82 9.23 -1.82
C ALA A 66 -3.93 10.64 -1.24
N GLU A 67 -3.37 10.87 -0.05
CA GLU A 67 -3.38 12.13 0.69
C GLU A 67 -2.48 13.20 0.07
N SER A 68 -1.36 12.81 -0.55
CA SER A 68 -0.51 13.76 -1.31
C SER A 68 -1.27 14.46 -2.44
N THR A 69 -2.33 13.86 -2.99
CA THR A 69 -3.20 14.49 -4.00
C THR A 69 -4.34 15.32 -3.40
N LYS A 70 -4.63 15.18 -2.11
CA LYS A 70 -5.78 15.81 -1.42
C LYS A 70 -5.35 16.88 -0.41
N SER A 71 -4.07 16.97 -0.07
CA SER A 71 -3.52 17.91 0.91
C SER A 71 -3.68 19.39 0.53
N SER A 72 -4.04 19.72 -0.71
CA SER A 72 -4.45 21.09 -1.06
C SER A 72 -5.91 21.41 -0.71
N LEU A 73 -6.71 20.44 -0.22
CA LEU A 73 -8.18 20.60 -0.14
C LEU A 73 -8.87 20.19 1.17
N ARG A 74 -8.22 19.69 2.23
CA ARG A 74 -8.93 19.52 3.51
C ARG A 74 -8.07 19.47 4.77
N GLU A 75 -8.31 20.42 5.65
CA GLU A 75 -8.01 20.37 7.08
C GLU A 75 -8.70 19.15 7.76
N GLY A 76 -8.02 18.59 8.77
CA GLY A 76 -8.61 17.88 9.91
C GLY A 76 -8.97 16.40 9.74
N HIS A 77 -8.12 15.50 10.24
CA HIS A 77 -8.58 14.40 11.10
C HIS A 77 -7.47 13.90 12.04
N PRO A 78 -7.69 13.88 13.37
CA PRO A 78 -6.75 13.36 14.36
C PRO A 78 -6.88 11.85 14.51
N THR A 79 -5.80 11.08 14.45
CA THR A 79 -5.85 9.69 14.97
C THR A 79 -4.73 9.45 15.97
N ASP A 80 -5.18 9.42 17.23
CA ASP A 80 -4.69 8.60 18.34
C ASP A 80 -3.30 8.92 18.93
N LYS A 81 -3.27 9.99 19.73
CA LYS A 81 -2.41 10.05 20.91
C LYS A 81 -3.04 9.16 22.00
N LEU A 82 -2.68 7.88 22.02
CA LEU A 82 -2.90 7.06 23.21
C LEU A 82 -1.71 7.30 24.17
N ASN A 83 -1.83 8.29 25.04
CA ASN A 83 -1.15 8.34 26.34
C ASN A 83 -1.87 9.28 27.30
#